data_AF-A0A4Q3X291-F1
#
_entry.id   AF-A0A4Q3X291-F1
#
_cell.length_a   1.000
_cell.length_b   1.000
_cell.length_c   1.000
_cell.angle_alpha   90.00
_cell.angle_beta   90.00
_cell.angle_gamma   90.00
#
_symmetry.space_group_name_H-M   'P 1'
#
loop_
_entity.id
_entity.type
_entity.pdbx_description
1 polymer ?
#
loop_
_entity_poly.entity_id
_entity_poly.type
_entity_poly.pdbx_seq_one_letter_code
_entity_poly.pdbx_strand_id
1 'polypeptide(L)' 'VDAMNPNGSAGSIAGVCNEAGNVFGLMPHPEAASEAVIGNTDGLLIFRGMTQLLDPERARTADINREFAM' A
#
# COMPACT_ATOMS: atom_id res chain seq x y z
N VAL A 1 -13.28 -14.79 17.26
CA VAL A 1 -12.65 -13.76 16.42
C VAL A 1 -11.45 -13.23 17.15
N ASP A 2 -10.27 -13.36 16.55
CA ASP A 2 -9.08 -12.68 17.05
C ASP A 2 -9.22 -11.20 16.67
N ALA A 3 -9.06 -10.29 17.63
CA ALA A 3 -9.17 -8.85 17.37
C ALA A 3 -8.14 -8.38 16.31
N MET A 4 -7.01 -9.08 16.19
CA MET A 4 -5.96 -8.79 15.20
C MET A 4 -6.20 -9.49 13.86
N ASN A 5 -7.06 -10.51 13.82
CA ASN A 5 -7.37 -11.28 12.62
C ASN A 5 -8.88 -11.59 12.56
N PRO A 6 -9.70 -10.61 12.14
CA PRO A 6 -11.16 -10.72 12.21
C PRO A 6 -11.74 -11.73 11.22
N ASN A 7 -11.01 -12.06 10.15
CA ASN A 7 -11.46 -12.98 9.10
C ASN A 7 -10.83 -14.39 9.22
N GLY A 8 -9.88 -14.60 10.15
CA GLY A 8 -9.23 -15.89 10.36
C GLY A 8 -8.28 -16.29 9.24
N SER A 9 -7.81 -15.36 8.40
CA SER A 9 -6.86 -15.64 7.33
C SER A 9 -5.58 -16.29 7.87
N ALA A 10 -5.04 -17.27 7.14
CA ALA A 10 -3.77 -17.89 7.48
C ALA A 10 -2.65 -16.85 7.54
N GLY A 11 -1.84 -16.89 8.60
CA GLY A 11 -0.78 -15.91 8.83
C GLY A 11 -1.27 -14.46 9.03
N SER A 12 -2.55 -14.25 9.31
CA SER A 12 -3.18 -12.92 9.42
C SER A 12 -2.98 -12.06 8.17
N ILE A 13 -2.90 -12.70 6.99
CA ILE A 13 -2.71 -12.00 5.71
C ILE A 13 -3.97 -11.18 5.38
N ALA A 14 -3.79 -9.86 5.30
CA ALA A 14 -4.83 -8.89 4.96
C ALA A 14 -4.70 -8.35 3.52
N GLY A 15 -3.60 -8.68 2.83
CA GLY A 15 -3.35 -8.26 1.46
C GLY A 15 -2.21 -9.01 0.79
N VAL A 16 -2.17 -8.96 -0.53
CA VAL A 16 -1.15 -9.61 -1.37
C VAL A 16 -0.79 -8.71 -2.55
N CYS A 17 0.44 -8.84 -3.04
CA CYS A 17 0.89 -8.21 -4.27
C CYS A 17 1.25 -9.27 -5.32
N ASN A 18 1.19 -8.91 -6.59
CA ASN A 18 1.82 -9.72 -7.63
C ASN A 18 3.36 -9.65 -7.54
N GLU A 19 4.04 -10.52 -8.28
CA GLU A 19 5.50 -10.60 -8.27
C GLU A 19 6.17 -9.30 -8.71
N ALA A 20 5.59 -8.59 -9.69
CA ALA A 20 6.09 -7.30 -10.16
C ALA A 20 5.83 -6.13 -9.19
N GLY A 21 5.07 -6.34 -8.11
CA GLY A 21 4.76 -5.33 -7.10
C GLY A 21 3.88 -4.17 -7.58
N ASN A 22 3.29 -4.24 -8.78
CA ASN A 22 2.49 -3.17 -9.36
C ASN A 22 0.97 -3.42 -9.31
N VAL A 23 0.55 -4.59 -8.84
CA VAL A 23 -0.85 -4.93 -8.57
C VAL A 23 -0.94 -5.51 -7.17
N PHE A 24 -1.89 -5.02 -6.36
CA PHE A 24 -2.16 -5.57 -5.04
C PHE A 24 -3.66 -5.70 -4.79
N GLY A 25 -4.01 -6.63 -3.91
CA GLY A 25 -5.36 -6.78 -3.35
C GLY A 25 -5.32 -6.60 -1.84
N LEU A 26 -6.29 -5.88 -1.29
CA LEU A 26 -6.48 -5.67 0.15
C LEU A 26 -7.89 -6.10 0.55
N MET A 27 -7.99 -6.78 1.69
CA MET A 27 -9.25 -6.97 2.40
C MET A 27 -9.68 -5.74 3.25
N PRO A 28 -8.78 -5.00 3.94
CA PRO A 28 -9.18 -3.74 4.55
C PRO A 28 -9.55 -2.71 3.48
N HIS A 29 -10.40 -1.75 3.85
CA HIS A 29 -10.95 -0.72 2.97
C HIS A 29 -10.21 0.63 3.23
N PRO A 30 -9.01 0.85 2.65
CA PRO A 30 -8.25 2.08 2.91
C PRO A 30 -9.00 3.34 2.45
N GLU A 31 -9.85 3.25 1.44
CA GLU A 31 -10.70 4.34 0.98
C GLU A 31 -11.70 4.80 2.05
N ALA A 32 -12.21 3.87 2.86
CA ALA A 32 -13.09 4.20 3.98
C ALA A 32 -12.34 4.79 5.20
N ALA A 33 -11.01 4.69 5.22
CA ALA A 33 -10.14 5.20 6.29
C ALA A 33 -9.25 6.36 5.81
N SER A 34 -9.71 7.13 4.82
CA SER A 34 -8.93 8.20 4.18
C SER A 34 -9.36 9.63 4.54
N GLU A 35 -10.42 9.80 5.33
CA GLU A 35 -10.96 11.12 5.63
C GLU A 35 -11.12 11.36 7.12
N ALA A 36 -10.65 12.53 7.59
CA ALA A 36 -10.77 12.91 8.99
C ALA A 36 -12.23 12.94 9.49
N VAL A 37 -13.19 13.23 8.61
CA VAL A 37 -14.63 13.23 8.96
C VAL A 37 -15.16 11.84 9.30
N ILE A 38 -14.56 10.78 8.75
CA ILE A 38 -14.88 9.38 9.07
C ILE A 38 -14.14 8.91 10.35
N GLY A 39 -13.20 9.71 10.85
CA GLY A 39 -12.46 9.46 12.09
C GLY A 39 -11.16 8.68 11.91
N ASN A 40 -10.72 8.45 10.67
CA ASN A 40 -9.43 7.84 10.36
C ASN A 40 -8.87 8.36 9.03
N THR A 41 -7.56 8.56 8.96
CA THR A 41 -6.83 9.02 7.77
C THR A 41 -5.69 8.11 7.34
N ASP A 42 -5.47 6.98 8.01
CA ASP A 42 -4.34 6.09 7.74
C ASP A 42 -4.39 5.51 6.32
N GLY A 43 -5.59 5.34 5.76
CA GLY A 43 -5.79 4.89 4.38
C GLY A 43 -5.17 5.81 3.33
N LEU A 44 -4.98 7.10 3.64
CA LEU A 44 -4.32 8.05 2.73
C LEU A 44 -2.88 7.65 2.40
N LEU A 45 -2.20 6.91 3.26
CA LEU A 45 -0.81 6.51 3.03
C LEU A 45 -0.68 5.64 1.77
N ILE A 46 -1.65 4.78 1.50
CA ILE A 46 -1.68 3.93 0.30
C ILE A 46 -1.78 4.80 -0.95
N PHE A 47 -2.76 5.71 -1.00
CA PHE A 47 -2.99 6.57 -2.16
C PHE A 47 -1.86 7.58 -2.37
N ARG A 48 -1.29 8.14 -1.29
CA ARG A 48 -0.12 9.02 -1.36
C ARG A 48 1.09 8.27 -1.96
N GLY A 49 1.33 7.03 -1.53
CA GLY A 49 2.38 6.19 -2.11
C GLY A 49 2.19 6.00 -3.62
N MET A 50 0.97 5.73 -4.08
CA MET A 50 0.67 5.65 -5.52
C MET A 50 0.96 6.95 -6.25
N THR A 51 0.52 8.10 -5.71
CA THR A 51 0.78 9.40 -6.36
C THR A 51 2.27 9.71 -6.45
N GLN A 52 3.08 9.29 -5.47
CA GLN A 52 4.53 9.47 -5.50
C GLN A 52 5.21 8.63 -6.59
N LEU A 53 4.68 7.44 -6.90
CA LEU A 53 5.16 6.62 -8.03
C LEU A 53 4.85 7.26 -9.38
N LEU A 54 3.77 8.03 -9.46
CA LEU A 54 3.34 8.71 -10.69
C LEU A 54 3.98 10.08 -10.87
N ASP A 55 4.66 10.62 -9.85
CA ASP A 55 5.33 11.92 -9.91
C ASP A 55 6.57 11.84 -10.83
N PRO A 56 6.55 12.52 -12.00
CA PRO A 56 7.63 12.45 -12.98
C PRO A 56 8.94 13.06 -12.47
N GLU A 57 8.90 13.95 -11.47
CA GLU A 57 10.10 14.53 -10.87
C GLU A 57 10.79 13.53 -9.93
N ARG A 58 10.04 12.61 -9.31
CA ARG A 58 10.57 11.53 -8.44
C ARG A 58 10.84 10.22 -9.18
N ALA A 59 10.16 9.94 -10.28
CA ALA A 59 10.42 8.77 -11.13
C ALA A 59 11.87 8.74 -11.65
N ARG A 60 12.53 9.91 -11.77
CA ARG A 60 13.95 10.03 -12.11
C ARG A 60 14.92 9.65 -10.98
N THR A 61 14.47 9.67 -9.72
CA THR A 61 15.29 9.34 -8.54
C THR A 61 15.02 7.91 -8.05
N ALA A 62 13.88 7.31 -8.41
CA ALA A 62 13.50 5.95 -8.02
C ALA A 62 14.25 4.83 -8.76
N ASP A 63 15.23 5.17 -9.60
CA ASP A 63 16.18 4.25 -10.26
C ASP A 63 17.20 3.65 -9.24
N ILE A 64 16.77 3.35 -8.01
CA ILE A 64 17.56 2.73 -6.94
C ILE A 64 18.13 1.36 -7.39
N ASN A 65 17.49 0.71 -8.36
CA ASN A 65 17.93 -0.55 -8.93
C ASN A 65 19.04 -0.41 -10.00
N ARG A 66 19.48 0.81 -10.33
CA ARG A 66 20.58 1.04 -11.29
C ARG A 66 21.91 1.41 -10.62
N GLU A 67 21.94 1.61 -9.32
CA GLU A 67 23.15 1.98 -8.56
C GLU A 67 23.92 0.77 -7.98
N PHE A 68 23.39 -0.45 -8.08
CA PHE A 68 24.05 -1.68 -7.62
C PHE A 68 24.38 -2.69 -8.75
N ALA A 69 24.34 -2.24 -10.00
CA ALA A 69 24.83 -3.00 -11.16
C ALA A 69 26.14 -2.40 -11.69
N MET A 70 27.21 -2.53 -10.91
CA MET A 70 28.60 -2.59 -11.37
C MET A 70 29.36 -3.63 -10.54
#